data_AF-A0A936GMG6-F1
#
_entry.id   AF-A0A936GMG6-F1
#
_cell.length_a   1.000
_cell.length_b   1.000
_cell.length_c   1.000
_cell.angle_alpha   90.00
_cell.angle_beta   90.00
_cell.angle_gamma   90.00
#
_symmetry.space_group_name_H-M   'P 1'
#
loop_
_entity.id
_entity.type
_entity.pdbx_description
1 polymer ?
#
loop_
_entity_poly.entity_id
_entity_poly.type
_entity_poly.pdbx_seq_one_letter_code
_entity_poly.pdbx_strand_id
1 'polypeptide(L)'
;MLKTLYRKILNAVLTVLVLIYLILDELIWERIAEPIYEFIHGLKILQKVEIAIARLNRYTLLILFLFLFAAVEGLGVVAIGLFAQGLIIPAVIIYAGKIPIAAFTFWLFKIAQDKLLTFVWFKFCYEWLLSVLHKIKTSTVYLHIKAKIVNIKTWFKNLWAGELVQRIKAAVGYKKS
;
A
#
# COMPACT_ATOMS: atom_id res chain seq x y z
N MET A 1 -29.35 -11.25 -20.41
CA MET A 1 -29.16 -11.66 -18.99
C MET A 1 -27.71 -11.95 -18.62
N LEU A 2 -26.95 -12.76 -19.38
CA LEU A 2 -25.54 -13.07 -19.03
C LEU A 2 -24.63 -11.83 -18.95
N LYS A 3 -24.74 -10.89 -19.90
CA LYS A 3 -23.96 -9.64 -19.93
C LYS A 3 -24.28 -8.67 -18.77
N THR A 4 -25.47 -8.75 -18.19
CA THR A 4 -25.87 -7.92 -17.04
C THR A 4 -25.44 -8.56 -15.73
N LEU A 5 -25.50 -9.90 -15.63
CA LEU A 5 -24.99 -10.65 -14.48
C LEU A 5 -23.46 -10.57 -14.39
N TYR A 6 -22.77 -10.76 -15.52
CA TYR A 6 -21.31 -10.59 -15.64
C TYR A 6 -20.86 -9.20 -15.18
N ARG A 7 -21.53 -8.14 -15.66
CA ARG A 7 -21.22 -6.77 -15.23
C ARG A 7 -21.48 -6.54 -13.74
N LYS A 8 -22.53 -7.15 -13.17
CA LYS A 8 -22.78 -7.09 -11.72
C LYS A 8 -21.69 -7.78 -10.91
N ILE A 9 -21.30 -9.00 -11.28
CA ILE A 9 -20.24 -9.76 -10.62
C ILE A 9 -18.91 -9.03 -10.75
N LEU A 10 -18.57 -8.58 -11.96
CA LEU A 10 -17.37 -7.81 -12.23
C LEU A 10 -17.34 -6.55 -11.36
N ASN A 11 -18.44 -5.80 -11.29
CA ASN A 11 -18.54 -4.59 -10.46
C ASN A 11 -18.42 -4.91 -8.96
N ALA A 12 -18.98 -6.02 -8.48
CA ALA A 12 -18.85 -6.44 -7.09
C ALA A 12 -17.40 -6.81 -6.75
N VAL A 13 -16.75 -7.60 -7.61
CA VAL A 13 -15.33 -7.95 -7.49
C VAL A 13 -14.46 -6.69 -7.55
N LEU A 14 -14.73 -5.78 -8.50
CA LEU A 14 -14.03 -4.50 -8.61
C LEU A 14 -14.21 -3.65 -7.35
N THR A 15 -15.41 -3.60 -6.79
CA THR A 15 -15.72 -2.89 -5.53
C THR A 15 -14.86 -3.43 -4.38
N VAL A 16 -14.79 -4.75 -4.23
CA VAL A 16 -13.98 -5.40 -3.19
C VAL A 16 -12.49 -5.13 -3.39
N LEU A 17 -11.99 -5.28 -4.62
CA LEU A 17 -10.60 -5.00 -4.96
C LEU A 17 -10.22 -3.54 -4.72
N VAL A 18 -11.07 -2.61 -5.11
CA VAL A 18 -10.85 -1.17 -4.90
C VAL A 18 -10.89 -0.82 -3.41
N LEU A 19 -11.77 -1.45 -2.63
CA LEU A 19 -11.82 -1.28 -1.19
C LEU A 19 -10.54 -1.80 -0.53
N ILE A 20 -10.09 -3.00 -0.89
CA ILE A 20 -8.82 -3.58 -0.40
C ILE A 20 -7.65 -2.68 -0.79
N TYR A 21 -7.59 -2.25 -2.06
CA TYR A 21 -6.58 -1.32 -2.54
C TYR A 21 -6.58 -0.03 -1.73
N LEU A 22 -7.74 0.59 -1.48
CA LEU A 22 -7.84 1.85 -0.75
C LEU A 22 -7.44 1.70 0.72
N ILE A 23 -7.88 0.62 1.39
CA ILE A 23 -7.44 0.32 2.76
C ILE A 23 -5.93 0.11 2.80
N LEU A 24 -5.36 -0.63 1.83
CA LEU A 24 -3.91 -0.82 1.76
C LEU A 24 -3.19 0.48 1.42
N ASP A 25 -3.66 1.29 0.46
CA ASP A 25 -3.06 2.58 0.07
C ASP A 25 -3.07 3.56 1.25
N GLU A 26 -4.20 3.70 1.96
CA GLU A 26 -4.34 4.59 3.13
C GLU A 26 -3.59 4.05 4.36
N LEU A 27 -3.64 2.75 4.63
CA LEU A 27 -2.94 2.12 5.76
C LEU A 27 -1.42 2.07 5.55
N ILE A 28 -0.96 1.74 4.34
CA ILE A 28 0.47 1.71 4.00
C ILE A 28 1.00 3.14 3.94
N TRP A 29 0.25 4.12 3.43
CA TRP A 29 0.75 5.50 3.34
C TRP A 29 0.71 6.24 4.70
N GLU A 30 -0.43 6.25 5.40
CA GLU A 30 -0.59 7.01 6.66
C GLU A 30 0.08 6.33 7.87
N ARG A 31 0.11 4.99 7.98
CA ARG A 31 0.68 4.31 9.16
C ARG A 31 2.09 3.77 9.00
N ILE A 32 2.53 3.54 7.77
CA ILE A 32 3.79 2.84 7.50
C ILE A 32 4.75 3.76 6.74
N ALA A 33 4.33 4.37 5.64
CA ALA A 33 5.22 5.15 4.78
C ALA A 33 5.73 6.41 5.48
N GLU A 34 4.87 7.20 6.13
CA GLU A 34 5.28 8.43 6.81
C GLU A 34 6.26 8.19 7.98
N PRO A 35 5.96 7.32 8.98
CA PRO A 35 6.90 7.07 10.08
C PRO A 35 8.14 6.28 9.65
N ILE A 36 8.03 5.37 8.67
CA ILE A 36 9.23 4.68 8.14
C ILE A 36 10.07 5.66 7.32
N TYR A 37 9.48 6.55 6.53
CA TYR A 37 10.22 7.56 5.77
C TYR A 37 10.98 8.50 6.70
N GLU A 38 10.35 8.99 7.77
CA GLU A 38 11.01 9.82 8.78
C GLU A 38 12.08 9.04 9.58
N PHE A 39 11.78 7.80 9.99
CA PHE A 39 12.75 6.94 10.70
C PHE A 39 13.95 6.58 9.82
N ILE A 40 13.72 6.30 8.53
CA ILE A 40 14.75 6.01 7.53
C ILE A 40 15.57 7.26 7.20
N HIS A 41 14.95 8.42 7.00
CA HIS A 41 15.67 9.67 6.79
C HIS A 41 16.54 10.06 8.01
N GLY A 42 16.12 9.68 9.22
CA GLY A 42 16.92 9.84 10.44
C GLY A 42 18.11 8.89 10.55
N LEU A 43 18.10 7.76 9.82
CA LEU A 43 19.17 6.76 9.85
C LEU A 43 20.26 7.09 8.83
N LYS A 44 21.37 7.68 9.29
CA LYS A 44 22.62 7.92 8.52
C LYS A 44 23.14 6.67 7.77
N ILE A 45 22.73 5.47 8.19
CA ILE A 45 23.08 4.20 7.55
C ILE A 45 22.42 4.10 6.16
N LEU A 46 21.15 4.49 6.02
CA LEU A 46 20.48 4.41 4.72
C LEU A 46 21.08 5.39 3.72
N GLN A 47 21.48 6.60 4.13
CA GLN A 47 22.17 7.54 3.24
C GLN A 47 23.44 6.95 2.60
N LYS A 48 24.21 6.16 3.34
CA LYS A 48 25.39 5.46 2.77
C LYS A 48 24.98 4.40 1.74
N VAL A 49 23.90 3.67 2.02
CA VAL A 49 23.35 2.67 1.10
C VAL A 49 22.78 3.34 -0.15
N GLU A 50 22.10 4.49 -0.01
CA GLU A 50 21.60 5.29 -1.14
C GLU A 50 22.74 5.73 -2.05
N ILE A 51 23.83 6.27 -1.50
CA ILE A 51 25.01 6.66 -2.28
C ILE A 51 25.64 5.45 -2.98
N ALA A 52 25.72 4.29 -2.30
CA ALA A 52 26.24 3.07 -2.90
C ALA A 52 25.37 2.60 -4.07
N ILE A 53 24.05 2.54 -3.89
CA ILE A 53 23.06 2.20 -4.92
C ILE A 53 23.11 3.20 -6.08
N ALA A 54 23.21 4.50 -5.78
CA ALA A 54 23.30 5.57 -6.76
C ALA A 54 24.59 5.50 -7.60
N ARG A 55 25.62 4.79 -7.16
CA ARG A 55 26.84 4.53 -7.95
C ARG A 55 26.74 3.28 -8.83
N LEU A 56 25.77 2.39 -8.58
CA LEU A 56 25.59 1.19 -9.40
C LEU A 56 25.18 1.55 -10.83
N ASN A 57 25.60 0.71 -11.77
CA ASN A 57 25.18 0.85 -13.17
C ASN A 57 23.70 0.45 -13.32
N ARG A 58 23.07 0.89 -14.41
CA ARG A 58 21.64 0.64 -14.67
C ARG A 58 21.27 -0.84 -14.76
N TYR A 59 22.16 -1.71 -15.24
CA TYR A 59 21.88 -3.14 -15.41
C TYR A 59 21.91 -3.88 -14.07
N THR A 60 22.89 -3.57 -13.21
CA THR A 60 22.96 -4.11 -11.85
C THR A 60 21.74 -3.70 -11.04
N LEU A 61 21.31 -2.44 -11.15
CA LEU A 61 20.08 -1.97 -10.50
C LEU A 61 18.84 -2.70 -11.01
N LEU A 62 18.76 -2.95 -12.32
CA LEU A 62 17.66 -3.69 -12.92
C LEU A 62 17.62 -5.14 -12.40
N ILE A 63 18.75 -5.84 -12.40
CA ILE A 63 18.82 -7.23 -11.90
C ILE A 63 18.46 -7.28 -10.42
N LEU A 64 19.00 -6.36 -9.60
CA LEU A 64 18.70 -6.30 -8.18
C LEU A 64 17.20 -6.02 -7.94
N PHE A 65 16.62 -5.08 -8.67
CA PHE A 65 15.20 -4.77 -8.59
C PHE A 65 14.35 -5.97 -8.99
N LEU A 66 14.63 -6.62 -10.14
CA LEU A 66 13.88 -7.78 -10.61
C LEU A 66 14.01 -8.97 -9.67
N PHE A 67 15.19 -9.19 -9.08
CA PHE A 67 15.41 -10.23 -8.09
C PHE A 67 14.54 -10.01 -6.85
N LEU A 68 14.58 -8.79 -6.29
CA LEU A 68 13.77 -8.45 -5.12
C LEU A 68 12.27 -8.51 -5.42
N PHE A 69 11.86 -8.00 -6.58
CA PHE A 69 10.48 -8.07 -7.05
C PHE A 69 10.01 -9.53 -7.18
N ALA A 70 10.81 -10.39 -7.84
CA ALA A 70 10.51 -11.81 -7.98
C ALA A 70 10.45 -12.53 -6.63
N ALA A 71 11.29 -12.15 -5.66
CA ALA A 71 11.24 -12.71 -4.31
C ALA A 71 9.91 -12.33 -3.60
N VAL A 72 9.48 -11.08 -3.69
CA VAL A 72 8.20 -10.62 -3.10
C VAL A 72 7.01 -11.37 -3.72
N GLU A 73 6.96 -11.47 -5.05
CA GLU A 73 5.89 -12.17 -5.75
C GLU A 73 5.94 -13.68 -5.47
N GLY A 74 7.14 -14.27 -5.45
CA GLY A 74 7.36 -15.68 -5.10
C GLY A 74 6.84 -16.02 -3.71
N LEU A 75 7.13 -15.19 -2.70
CA LEU A 75 6.56 -15.35 -1.35
C LEU A 75 5.03 -15.24 -1.36
N GLY A 76 4.47 -14.37 -2.20
CA GLY A 76 3.02 -14.27 -2.41
C GLY A 76 2.42 -15.57 -2.95
N VAL A 77 3.04 -16.17 -3.97
CA VAL A 77 2.60 -17.45 -4.54
C VAL A 77 2.71 -18.59 -3.52
N VAL A 78 3.82 -18.65 -2.78
CA VAL A 78 4.01 -19.66 -1.72
C VAL A 78 2.94 -19.52 -0.63
N ALA A 79 2.64 -18.30 -0.18
CA ALA A 79 1.58 -18.07 0.80
C ALA A 79 0.21 -18.54 0.30
N ILE A 80 -0.13 -18.25 -0.97
CA ILE A 80 -1.37 -18.75 -1.58
C ILE A 80 -1.40 -20.28 -1.61
N GLY A 81 -0.29 -20.93 -1.97
CA GLY A 81 -0.16 -22.39 -1.95
C GLY A 81 -0.37 -22.98 -0.55
N LEU A 82 0.16 -22.34 0.49
CA LEU A 82 -0.03 -22.74 1.88
C LEU A 82 -1.49 -22.54 2.33
N PHE A 83 -2.14 -21.44 1.93
CA PHE A 83 -3.56 -21.22 2.19
C PHE A 83 -4.42 -22.33 1.55
N ALA A 84 -4.12 -22.72 0.30
CA ALA A 84 -4.84 -23.79 -0.38
C ALA A 84 -4.71 -25.16 0.31
N GLN A 85 -3.61 -25.37 1.03
CA GLN A 85 -3.37 -26.58 1.84
C GLN A 85 -4.00 -26.52 3.23
N GLY A 86 -4.67 -25.42 3.60
CA GLY A 86 -5.23 -25.21 4.93
C GLY A 86 -4.20 -24.80 6.00
N LEU A 87 -2.95 -24.56 5.60
CA LEU A 87 -1.86 -24.15 6.51
C LEU A 87 -1.89 -22.64 6.75
N ILE A 88 -2.91 -22.18 7.49
CA ILE A 88 -3.21 -20.75 7.68
C ILE A 88 -2.08 -19.99 8.38
N ILE A 89 -1.56 -20.51 9.49
CA ILE A 89 -0.52 -19.83 10.29
C ILE A 89 0.76 -19.58 9.47
N PRO A 90 1.40 -20.60 8.85
CA PRO A 90 2.60 -20.36 8.06
C PRO A 90 2.31 -19.52 6.81
N ALA A 91 1.11 -19.64 6.20
CA ALA A 91 0.71 -18.77 5.10
C ALA A 91 0.71 -17.29 5.51
N VAL A 92 0.14 -16.97 6.68
CA VAL A 92 0.13 -15.60 7.24
C VAL A 92 1.54 -15.12 7.55
N ILE A 93 2.40 -15.95 8.15
CA ILE A 93 3.79 -15.58 8.45
C ILE A 93 4.57 -15.25 7.17
N ILE A 94 4.49 -16.11 6.15
CA ILE A 94 5.14 -15.89 4.85
C ILE A 94 4.59 -14.63 4.18
N TYR A 95 3.27 -14.45 4.20
CA TYR A 95 2.62 -13.29 3.61
C TYR A 95 2.98 -11.98 4.33
N ALA A 96 3.11 -11.99 5.66
CA ALA A 96 3.56 -10.83 6.43
C ALA A 96 5.06 -10.55 6.22
N GLY A 97 5.89 -11.59 6.15
CA GLY A 97 7.33 -11.49 5.90
C GLY A 97 7.68 -10.84 4.56
N LYS A 98 6.78 -10.88 3.57
CA LYS A 98 6.98 -10.17 2.29
C LYS A 98 6.91 -8.65 2.42
N ILE A 99 6.25 -8.11 3.45
CA ILE A 99 6.04 -6.65 3.64
C ILE A 99 7.36 -5.88 3.72
N PRO A 100 8.33 -6.22 4.59
CA PRO A 100 9.61 -5.51 4.65
C PRO A 100 10.41 -5.62 3.34
N ILE A 101 10.35 -6.76 2.65
CA ILE A 101 11.04 -6.96 1.37
C ILE A 101 10.39 -6.07 0.29
N ALA A 102 9.05 -5.97 0.27
CA ALA A 102 8.32 -5.08 -0.61
C ALA A 102 8.67 -3.61 -0.34
N ALA A 103 8.71 -3.19 0.93
CA ALA A 103 9.11 -1.84 1.32
C ALA A 103 10.53 -1.50 0.83
N PHE A 104 11.49 -2.42 1.00
CA PHE A 104 12.85 -2.24 0.49
C PHE A 104 12.91 -2.20 -1.04
N THR A 105 12.10 -3.02 -1.72
CA THR A 105 11.99 -3.02 -3.19
C THR A 105 11.47 -1.67 -3.71
N PHE A 106 10.44 -1.11 -3.08
CA PHE A 106 9.90 0.21 -3.44
C PHE A 106 10.90 1.34 -3.17
N TRP A 107 11.61 1.28 -2.04
CA TRP A 107 12.65 2.25 -1.71
C TRP A 107 13.81 2.19 -2.72
N LEU A 108 14.32 1.00 -3.03
CA LEU A 108 15.34 0.81 -4.08
C LEU A 108 14.86 1.36 -5.42
N PHE A 109 13.61 1.05 -5.80
CA PHE A 109 13.02 1.55 -7.02
C PHE A 109 13.01 3.07 -7.06
N LYS A 110 12.62 3.74 -5.98
CA LYS A 110 12.59 5.21 -5.90
C LYS A 110 13.96 5.84 -6.15
N ILE A 111 15.01 5.28 -5.56
CA ILE A 111 16.39 5.77 -5.74
C ILE A 111 16.90 5.48 -7.16
N ALA A 112 16.59 4.29 -7.68
CA ALA A 112 17.06 3.84 -8.98
C ALA A 112 16.16 4.29 -10.15
N GLN A 113 15.06 5.00 -9.86
CA GLN A 113 13.96 5.24 -10.80
C GLN A 113 14.47 5.84 -12.10
N ASP A 114 15.27 6.91 -12.02
CA ASP A 114 15.79 7.63 -13.18
C ASP A 114 16.62 6.71 -14.09
N LYS A 115 17.40 5.81 -13.50
CA LYS A 115 18.22 4.84 -14.23
C LYS A 115 17.41 3.68 -14.79
N LEU A 116 16.41 3.18 -14.05
CA LEU A 116 15.54 2.08 -14.48
C LEU A 116 14.61 2.51 -15.62
N LEU A 117 14.11 3.75 -15.59
CA LEU A 117 13.27 4.30 -16.66
C LEU A 117 14.05 4.59 -17.96
N THR A 118 15.38 4.47 -17.96
CA THR A 118 16.15 4.49 -19.22
C THR A 118 15.93 3.26 -20.08
N PHE A 119 15.46 2.15 -19.51
CA PHE A 119 15.06 0.96 -20.27
C PHE A 119 13.67 1.17 -20.85
N VAL A 120 13.57 1.19 -22.18
CA VAL A 120 12.30 1.48 -22.91
C VAL A 120 11.16 0.55 -22.50
N TRP A 121 11.41 -0.76 -22.42
CA TRP A 121 10.40 -1.74 -22.02
C TRP A 121 9.95 -1.55 -20.57
N PHE A 122 10.88 -1.20 -19.68
CA PHE A 122 10.59 -1.00 -18.27
C PHE A 122 9.75 0.26 -18.08
N LYS A 123 10.13 1.35 -18.77
CA LYS A 123 9.36 2.60 -18.81
C LYS A 123 7.96 2.38 -19.33
N PHE A 124 7.80 1.63 -20.42
CA PHE A 124 6.48 1.29 -20.96
C PHE A 124 5.61 0.56 -19.92
N CYS A 125 6.16 -0.44 -19.23
CA CYS A 125 5.44 -1.16 -18.18
C CYS A 125 5.02 -0.23 -17.03
N TYR A 126 5.92 0.66 -16.62
CA TYR A 126 5.67 1.63 -15.56
C TYR A 126 4.56 2.63 -15.93
N GLU A 127 4.61 3.21 -17.12
CA GLU A 127 3.59 4.14 -17.62
C GLU A 127 2.23 3.46 -17.80
N TRP A 128 2.22 2.22 -18.28
CA TRP A 128 1.02 1.41 -18.36
C TRP A 128 0.42 1.17 -16.97
N LEU A 129 1.24 0.81 -15.97
CA LEU A 129 0.81 0.61 -14.60
C LEU A 129 0.21 1.90 -14.01
N LEU A 130 0.88 3.05 -14.20
CA LEU A 130 0.34 4.35 -13.77
C LEU A 130 -0.99 4.67 -14.45
N SER A 131 -1.13 4.34 -15.73
CA SER A 131 -2.38 4.54 -16.48
C SER A 131 -3.51 3.67 -15.93
N VAL A 132 -3.23 2.41 -15.58
CA VAL A 132 -4.20 1.52 -14.92
C VAL A 132 -4.60 2.07 -13.55
N LEU A 133 -3.62 2.50 -12.73
CA LEU A 133 -3.90 3.12 -11.43
C LEU A 133 -4.74 4.39 -11.58
N HIS A 134 -4.44 5.24 -12.55
CA HIS A 134 -5.22 6.43 -12.81
C HIS A 134 -6.66 6.10 -13.22
N LYS A 135 -6.87 5.10 -14.08
CA LYS A 135 -8.21 4.59 -14.43
C LYS A 135 -8.97 4.05 -13.22
N ILE A 136 -8.28 3.36 -12.31
CA ILE A 136 -8.89 2.89 -11.06
C ILE A 136 -9.30 4.08 -10.19
N LYS A 137 -8.39 5.04 -9.97
CA LYS A 137 -8.63 6.23 -9.12
C LYS A 137 -9.71 7.17 -9.65
N THR A 138 -9.88 7.23 -10.98
CA THR A 138 -10.93 8.03 -11.63
C THR A 138 -12.23 7.25 -11.83
N SER A 139 -12.24 5.95 -11.53
CA SER A 139 -13.46 5.15 -11.63
C SER A 139 -14.52 5.64 -10.64
N THR A 140 -15.78 5.61 -11.07
CA THR A 140 -16.92 5.94 -10.22
C THR A 140 -16.98 5.05 -8.98
N VAL A 141 -16.53 3.80 -9.09
CA VAL A 141 -16.45 2.85 -7.96
C VAL A 141 -15.48 3.37 -6.89
N TYR A 142 -14.27 3.79 -7.28
CA TYR A 142 -13.29 4.35 -6.35
C TYR A 142 -13.79 5.62 -5.67
N LEU A 143 -14.36 6.55 -6.43
CA LEU A 143 -14.87 7.81 -5.89
C LEU A 143 -16.01 7.61 -4.87
N HIS A 144 -16.95 6.70 -5.16
CA HIS A 144 -18.04 6.38 -4.22
C HIS A 144 -17.53 5.71 -2.95
N ILE A 145 -16.58 4.76 -3.06
CA ILE A 145 -16.00 4.09 -1.89
C ILE A 145 -15.23 5.10 -1.03
N LYS A 146 -14.38 5.93 -1.66
CA LYS A 146 -13.62 6.96 -0.97
C LYS A 146 -14.52 7.95 -0.22
N ALA A 147 -15.59 8.43 -0.85
CA ALA A 147 -16.55 9.32 -0.21
C ALA A 147 -17.23 8.69 1.02
N LYS A 148 -17.61 7.40 0.93
CA LYS A 148 -18.17 6.67 2.08
C LYS A 148 -17.18 6.53 3.22
N ILE A 149 -15.92 6.20 2.92
CA ILE A 149 -14.87 6.05 3.94
C ILE A 149 -14.61 7.38 4.66
N VAL A 150 -14.52 8.50 3.93
CA VAL A 150 -14.34 9.83 4.52
C VAL A 150 -15.50 10.16 5.47
N ASN A 151 -16.75 9.92 5.04
CA ASN A 151 -17.93 10.15 5.87
C ASN A 151 -17.91 9.31 7.16
N ILE A 152 -17.49 8.04 7.07
CA ILE A 152 -17.32 7.16 8.23
C ILE A 152 -16.22 7.70 9.16
N LYS A 153 -15.05 8.10 8.62
CA LYS A 153 -13.93 8.66 9.38
C LYS A 153 -14.36 9.93 10.13
N THR A 154 -15.14 10.81 9.49
CA THR A 154 -15.69 12.02 10.13
C THR A 154 -16.75 11.71 11.18
N TRP A 155 -17.63 10.74 10.93
CA TRP A 155 -18.64 10.31 11.90
C TRP A 155 -17.97 9.74 13.16
N PHE A 156 -16.96 8.88 12.97
CA PHE A 156 -16.21 8.27 14.08
C PHE A 156 -15.44 9.31 14.89
N LYS A 157 -14.80 10.29 14.23
CA LYS A 157 -14.11 11.40 14.88
C LYS A 157 -15.07 12.26 15.71
N ASN A 158 -16.26 12.55 15.18
CA ASN A 158 -17.27 13.35 15.89
C ASN A 158 -17.89 12.59 17.07
N LEU A 159 -18.09 11.28 16.95
CA LEU A 159 -18.56 10.41 18.03
C LEU A 159 -17.55 10.39 19.19
N TRP A 160 -16.26 10.17 18.88
CA TRP A 160 -15.19 10.20 19.87
C TRP A 160 -14.96 11.59 20.48
N ALA A 161 -15.04 12.66 19.69
CA ALA A 161 -14.89 14.02 20.22
C ALA A 161 -16.10 14.47 21.07
N GLY A 162 -17.31 13.99 20.77
CA GLY A 162 -18.53 14.35 21.50
C GLY A 162 -18.68 13.60 22.82
N GLU A 163 -18.67 12.27 22.78
CA GLU A 163 -19.00 11.45 23.97
C GLU A 163 -17.87 11.41 25.00
N LEU A 164 -16.60 11.26 24.58
CA LEU A 164 -15.49 11.21 25.53
C LEU A 164 -15.23 12.57 26.18
N VAL A 165 -15.31 13.68 25.44
CA VAL A 165 -15.10 15.02 26.01
C VAL A 165 -16.21 15.39 26.98
N GLN A 166 -17.47 15.04 26.69
CA GLN A 166 -18.61 15.23 27.60
C GLN A 166 -18.44 14.38 28.87
N ARG A 167 -18.07 13.09 28.72
CA ARG A 167 -17.88 12.18 29.87
C ARG A 167 -16.66 12.53 30.71
N ILE A 168 -15.57 12.98 30.10
CA ILE A 168 -14.37 13.46 30.82
C ILE A 168 -14.69 14.78 31.54
N LYS A 169 -15.39 15.74 30.91
CA LYS A 169 -15.83 16.97 31.59
C LYS A 169 -16.76 16.69 32.77
N ALA A 170 -17.65 15.71 32.64
CA ALA A 170 -18.53 15.27 33.72
C ALA A 170 -17.76 14.56 34.85
N ALA A 171 -16.74 13.75 34.53
CA ALA A 171 -15.94 13.01 35.50
C ALA A 171 -14.87 13.86 36.21
N VAL A 172 -14.31 14.88 35.54
CA VAL A 172 -13.25 15.75 36.07
C VAL A 172 -13.82 16.95 36.84
N GLY A 173 -15.15 17.09 36.93
CA GLY A 173 -15.79 18.08 37.79
C GLY A 173 -15.32 19.51 37.53
N TYR A 174 -15.14 19.89 36.26
CA TYR A 174 -14.67 21.24 35.91
C TYR A 174 -15.80 22.25 36.12
N LYS A 175 -15.98 22.68 37.36
CA LYS A 175 -16.77 23.85 37.71
C LYS A 175 -15.98 25.07 37.24
N LYS A 176 -16.42 25.67 36.14
CA LYS A 176 -15.84 26.90 35.60
C LYS A 176 -16.03 28.01 36.64
N SER A 177 -14.93 28.42 37.28
CA SER A 177 -14.84 29.72 37.97
C SER A 177 -14.63 30.83 36.96
#